data_AF-A0A8C8AMF7-F1
#
_entry.id   AF-A0A8C8AMF7-F1
#
_cell.length_a   1.000
_cell.length_b   1.000
_cell.length_c   1.000
_cell.angle_alpha   90.00
_cell.angle_beta   90.00
_cell.angle_gamma   90.00
#
_symmetry.space_group_name_H-M   'P 1'
#
loop_
_entity.id
_entity.type
_entity.pdbx_description
1 polymer ?
#
loop_
_entity_poly.entity_id
_entity_poly.type
_entity_poly.pdbx_seq_one_letter_code
_entity_poly.pdbx_strand_id
1 'polypeptide(L)'
;MAGALSEVLGEVLVAADGEEVAVSALAARGVSLVGLYFGCSLGGPCAQLGASLAAFYGRFRGEAAAAGGQRLEIVFVSAEQEQQQWQEAVRAMPWLALPFADKHRKVRPRPGRGARPGLCL
;
A
#
# COMPACT_ATOMS: atom_id res chain seq x y z
N MET A 1 12.40 11.52 -8.73
CA MET A 1 11.87 10.27 -8.12
C MET A 1 10.40 10.36 -7.69
N ALA A 2 9.86 11.53 -7.30
CA ALA A 2 8.44 11.67 -6.91
C ALA A 2 7.42 11.45 -8.06
N GLY A 3 7.80 11.76 -9.31
CA GLY A 3 6.91 11.60 -10.48
C GLY A 3 6.54 10.15 -10.79
N ALA A 4 7.51 9.22 -10.76
CA ALA A 4 7.22 7.82 -11.05
C ALA A 4 6.36 7.15 -9.97
N LEU A 5 6.57 7.52 -8.70
CA LEU A 5 5.76 7.03 -7.59
C LEU A 5 4.33 7.55 -7.67
N SER A 6 4.13 8.82 -8.02
CA SER A 6 2.78 9.38 -8.20
C SER A 6 2.06 8.83 -9.43
N GLU A 7 2.77 8.31 -10.45
CA GLU A 7 2.18 7.57 -11.57
C GLU A 7 1.73 6.14 -11.19
N VAL A 8 2.44 5.50 -10.25
CA VAL A 8 2.10 4.13 -9.82
C VAL A 8 1.09 4.11 -8.68
N LEU A 9 1.25 4.99 -7.70
CA LEU A 9 0.46 5.06 -6.47
C LEU A 9 -0.65 6.12 -6.50
N GLY A 10 -0.67 7.00 -7.49
CA GLY A 10 -1.53 8.18 -7.46
C GLY A 10 -0.93 9.32 -6.66
N GLU A 11 -1.67 10.43 -6.54
CA GLU A 11 -1.19 11.62 -5.81
C GLU A 11 -1.45 11.52 -4.30
N VAL A 12 -2.40 10.67 -3.90
CA VAL A 12 -2.97 10.61 -2.56
C VAL A 12 -2.98 9.17 -2.06
N LEU A 13 -2.60 8.98 -0.80
CA LEU A 13 -2.66 7.73 -0.05
C LEU A 13 -3.58 7.93 1.14
N VAL A 14 -4.11 6.85 1.72
CA VAL A 14 -4.97 6.90 2.89
C VAL A 14 -4.27 6.23 4.06
N ALA A 15 -4.22 6.90 5.20
CA ALA A 15 -3.68 6.37 6.44
C ALA A 15 -4.72 5.51 7.20
N ALA A 16 -4.27 4.81 8.23
CA ALA A 16 -5.12 3.91 9.04
C ALA A 16 -6.30 4.63 9.73
N ASP A 17 -6.14 5.92 10.01
CA ASP A 17 -7.14 6.84 10.56
C ASP A 17 -8.14 7.35 9.50
N GLY A 18 -7.88 7.09 8.21
CA GLY A 18 -8.65 7.62 7.09
C GLY A 18 -8.14 8.96 6.57
N GLU A 19 -7.02 9.47 7.10
CA GLU A 19 -6.43 10.72 6.63
C GLU A 19 -5.77 10.54 5.26
N GLU A 20 -5.99 11.50 4.38
CA GLU A 20 -5.40 11.52 3.04
C GLU A 20 -4.00 12.14 3.06
N VAL A 21 -2.98 11.34 2.74
CA VAL A 21 -1.57 11.73 2.73
C VAL A 21 -1.08 11.83 1.28
N ALA A 22 -0.63 13.01 0.86
CA ALA A 22 -0.04 13.17 -0.46
C ALA A 22 1.27 12.39 -0.62
N VAL A 23 1.51 11.76 -1.78
CA VAL A 23 2.77 11.05 -2.07
C VAL A 23 3.98 11.99 -1.99
N SER A 24 3.79 13.27 -2.33
CA SER A 24 4.80 14.32 -2.14
C SER A 24 5.23 14.48 -0.68
N ALA A 25 4.33 14.23 0.27
CA ALA A 25 4.64 14.27 1.69
C ALA A 25 5.55 13.11 2.11
N LEU A 26 5.47 11.94 1.48
CA LEU A 26 6.41 10.84 1.72
C LEU A 26 7.84 11.18 1.31
N ALA A 27 7.98 11.81 0.14
CA ALA A 27 9.27 12.31 -0.32
C ALA A 27 9.80 13.41 0.62
N ALA A 28 8.94 14.34 1.07
CA ALA A 28 9.31 15.37 2.03
C ALA A 28 9.69 14.80 3.40
N ARG A 29 9.06 13.69 3.83
CA ARG A 29 9.42 12.91 5.01
C ARG A 29 10.71 12.11 4.83
N GLY A 30 11.44 12.24 3.72
CA GLY A 30 12.71 11.56 3.51
C GLY A 30 12.58 10.03 3.47
N VAL A 31 11.43 9.52 3.04
CA VAL A 31 11.22 8.08 2.80
C VAL A 31 12.08 7.66 1.61
N SER A 32 13.08 6.82 1.87
CA SER A 32 14.03 6.34 0.85
C SER A 32 13.58 5.03 0.21
N LEU A 33 12.70 4.28 0.89
CA LEU A 33 12.23 2.98 0.45
C LEU A 33 10.71 2.92 0.58
N VAL A 34 10.03 2.51 -0.49
CA VAL A 34 8.58 2.30 -0.49
C VAL A 34 8.32 0.83 -0.76
N GLY A 35 7.68 0.15 0.19
CA GLY A 35 7.26 -1.24 0.06
C GLY A 35 5.80 -1.30 -0.42
N LEU A 36 5.54 -2.00 -1.51
CA LEU A 36 4.17 -2.23 -1.98
C LEU A 36 3.69 -3.58 -1.44
N TYR A 37 2.63 -3.57 -0.65
CA TYR A 37 2.01 -4.77 -0.12
C TYR A 37 0.71 -5.05 -0.86
N PHE A 38 0.71 -6.03 -1.75
CA PHE A 38 -0.49 -6.46 -2.48
C PHE A 38 -1.18 -7.58 -1.69
N GLY A 39 -2.45 -7.39 -1.34
CA GLY A 39 -3.18 -8.41 -0.59
C GLY A 39 -4.69 -8.22 -0.59
N CYS A 40 -5.38 -9.28 -0.18
CA CYS A 40 -6.80 -9.32 0.08
C CYS A 40 -7.05 -10.10 1.37
N SER A 41 -8.06 -9.65 2.11
CA SER A 41 -8.82 -10.34 3.14
C SER A 41 -8.03 -10.70 4.39
N LEU A 42 -8.55 -10.23 5.53
CA LEU A 42 -8.12 -10.50 6.91
C LEU A 42 -8.37 -11.96 7.34
N GLY A 43 -8.35 -12.92 6.41
CA GLY A 43 -8.67 -14.34 6.65
C GLY A 43 -7.56 -15.29 6.22
N GLY A 44 -7.22 -16.27 7.07
CA GLY A 44 -6.30 -17.36 6.75
C GLY A 44 -4.82 -16.94 6.64
N PRO A 45 -4.05 -17.43 5.65
CA PRO A 45 -2.61 -17.17 5.55
C PRO A 45 -2.23 -15.69 5.35
N CYS A 46 -3.13 -14.85 4.83
CA CYS A 46 -2.91 -13.41 4.68
C CYS A 46 -2.79 -12.67 6.01
N ALA A 47 -3.50 -13.12 7.06
CA ALA A 47 -3.39 -12.53 8.40
C ALA A 47 -2.00 -12.78 9.02
N GLN A 48 -1.43 -13.97 8.79
CA GLN A 48 -0.09 -14.31 9.27
C GLN A 48 1.00 -13.48 8.55
N LEU A 49 0.81 -13.24 7.25
CA LEU A 49 1.69 -12.37 6.48
C LEU A 49 1.61 -10.92 6.98
N GLY A 50 0.40 -10.40 7.20
CA GLY A 50 0.19 -9.07 7.78
C GLY A 50 0.86 -8.91 9.14
N ALA A 51 0.72 -9.89 10.04
CA ALA A 51 1.37 -9.88 11.36
C ALA A 51 2.90 -9.92 11.26
N SER A 52 3.45 -10.76 10.38
CA SER A 52 4.89 -10.86 10.16
C SER A 52 5.46 -9.56 9.55
N LEU A 53 4.72 -8.95 8.63
CA LEU A 53 5.08 -7.68 8.01
C LEU A 53 5.00 -6.52 9.01
N ALA A 54 4.00 -6.52 9.89
CA ALA A 54 3.89 -5.54 10.98
C ALA A 54 5.08 -5.64 11.96
N ALA A 55 5.49 -6.85 12.32
CA ALA A 55 6.66 -7.08 13.15
C ALA A 55 7.95 -6.60 12.46
N PHE A 56 8.11 -6.89 11.16
CA PHE A 56 9.24 -6.40 10.37
C PHE A 56 9.25 -4.87 10.27
N TYR A 57 8.11 -4.25 9.96
CA TYR A 57 7.97 -2.80 9.83
C TYR A 57 8.28 -2.09 11.15
N GLY A 58 7.79 -2.61 12.28
CA GLY A 58 8.09 -2.09 13.60
C GLY A 58 9.59 -2.12 13.92
N ARG A 59 10.27 -3.25 13.63
CA ARG A 59 11.72 -3.38 13.81
C ARG A 59 12.49 -2.41 12.92
N PHE A 60 12.16 -2.38 11.65
CA PHE A 60 12.83 -1.53 10.67
C PHE A 60 12.67 -0.05 10.99
N ARG A 61 11.48 0.38 11.43
CA ARG A 61 11.22 1.76 11.87
C ARG A 61 12.01 2.12 13.12
N GLY A 62 12.16 1.19 14.06
CA GLY A 62 12.98 1.38 15.26
C GLY A 62 14.48 1.49 14.95
N GLU A 63 15.01 0.61 14.11
CA GLU A 63 16.41 0.63 13.68
C GLU A 63 16.74 1.84 12.80
N ALA A 64 15.86 2.19 11.87
CA ALA A 64 16.03 3.37 11.01
C ALA A 64 16.03 4.67 11.84
N ALA A 65 15.22 4.75 12.90
CA ALA A 65 15.23 5.88 13.82
C ALA A 65 16.53 5.97 14.63
N ALA A 66 17.11 4.83 15.03
CA ALA A 66 18.33 4.77 15.82
C ALA A 66 19.62 5.04 15.01
N ALA A 67 19.66 4.61 13.74
CA ALA A 67 20.87 4.65 12.92
C ALA A 67 20.90 5.79 11.88
N GLY A 68 19.90 6.68 11.86
CA GLY A 68 19.73 7.63 10.74
C GLY A 68 19.54 6.91 9.40
N GLY A 69 19.04 5.67 9.45
CA GLY A 69 18.94 4.75 8.32
C GLY A 69 17.79 5.09 7.38
N GLN A 70 17.71 4.32 6.28
CA GLN A 70 16.68 4.47 5.27
C GLN A 70 15.28 4.41 5.90
N ARG A 71 14.44 5.41 5.64
CA ARG A 71 13.04 5.37 6.05
C ARG A 71 12.26 4.52 5.05
N LEU A 72 11.73 3.39 5.52
CA LEU A 72 10.81 2.53 4.78
C LEU A 72 9.38 2.94 5.11
N GLU A 73 8.57 3.16 4.08
CA GLU A 73 7.11 3.26 4.20
C GLU A 73 6.45 2.13 3.43
N ILE A 74 5.48 1.46 4.03
CA ILE A 74 4.69 0.42 3.36
C ILE A 74 3.39 1.04 2.86
N VAL A 75 3.00 0.69 1.64
CA VAL A 75 1.73 1.07 1.03
C VAL A 75 0.95 -0.19 0.69
N PHE A 76 -0.21 -0.35 1.31
CA PHE A 76 -1.13 -1.44 1.07
C PHE A 76 -1.95 -1.21 -0.21
N VAL A 77 -1.84 -2.14 -1.14
CA VAL A 77 -2.62 -2.23 -2.37
C VAL A 77 -3.64 -3.33 -2.19
N SER A 78 -4.88 -2.92 -1.95
CA SER A 78 -5.96 -3.86 -1.71
C SER A 78 -6.54 -4.41 -3.01
N ALA A 79 -6.60 -5.74 -3.10
CA ALA A 79 -7.33 -6.44 -4.14
C ALA A 79 -8.82 -6.65 -3.80
N GLU A 80 -9.31 -6.06 -2.70
CA GLU A 80 -10.71 -6.20 -2.27
C GLU A 80 -11.68 -5.55 -3.24
N GLN A 81 -12.79 -6.24 -3.48
CA GLN A 81 -13.91 -5.72 -4.27
C GLN A 81 -14.82 -4.80 -3.47
N GLU A 82 -14.76 -4.86 -2.13
CA GLU A 82 -15.65 -4.11 -1.24
C GLU A 82 -14.90 -3.05 -0.44
N GLN A 83 -15.48 -1.86 -0.34
CA GLN A 83 -14.87 -0.74 0.37
C GLN A 83 -14.82 -0.97 1.89
N GLN A 84 -15.81 -1.65 2.45
CA GLN A 84 -15.86 -1.96 3.89
C GLN A 84 -14.69 -2.87 4.31
N GLN A 85 -14.49 -3.97 3.60
CA GLN A 85 -13.38 -4.89 3.82
C GLN A 85 -12.02 -4.22 3.66
N TRP A 86 -11.90 -3.28 2.70
CA TRP A 86 -10.71 -2.45 2.57
C TRP A 86 -10.49 -1.57 3.80
N GLN A 87 -11.50 -0.85 4.26
CA GLN A 87 -11.37 0.02 5.45
C GLN A 87 -10.97 -0.77 6.69
N GLU A 88 -11.54 -1.95 6.90
CA GLU A 88 -11.19 -2.83 8.01
C GLU A 88 -9.73 -3.29 7.93
N ALA A 89 -9.26 -3.69 6.74
CA ALA A 89 -7.87 -4.06 6.51
C ALA A 89 -6.91 -2.89 6.76
N VAL A 90 -7.25 -1.68 6.29
CA VAL A 90 -6.44 -0.48 6.49
C VAL A 90 -6.36 -0.09 7.96
N ARG A 91 -7.46 -0.17 8.69
CA ARG A 91 -7.50 0.10 10.15
C ARG A 91 -6.73 -0.92 10.98
N ALA A 92 -6.65 -2.15 10.52
CA ALA A 92 -5.92 -3.22 11.21
C ALA A 92 -4.39 -3.11 11.06
N MET A 93 -3.90 -2.24 10.15
CA MET A 93 -2.48 -2.13 9.82
C MET A 93 -1.94 -0.73 10.13
N PRO A 94 -0.68 -0.59 10.59
CA PRO A 94 -0.11 0.71 11.00
C PRO A 94 0.49 1.53 9.85
N TRP A 95 0.26 1.15 8.59
CA TRP A 95 0.88 1.76 7.41
C TRP A 95 -0.16 2.38 6.47
N LEU A 96 0.31 3.04 5.41
CA LEU A 96 -0.55 3.71 4.43
C LEU A 96 -1.17 2.70 3.47
N ALA A 97 -2.27 3.08 2.84
CA ALA A 97 -2.98 2.30 1.86
C ALA A 97 -3.33 3.13 0.64
N LEU A 98 -3.50 2.47 -0.49
CA LEU A 98 -4.03 3.11 -1.68
C LEU A 98 -5.53 3.41 -1.51
N PRO A 99 -6.01 4.57 -1.98
CA PRO A 99 -7.43 4.86 -2.03
C PRO A 99 -8.18 3.77 -2.79
N PHE A 100 -9.36 3.40 -2.31
CA PHE A 100 -10.20 2.38 -2.96
C PHE A 100 -10.54 2.74 -4.42
N ALA A 101 -10.68 4.04 -4.72
CA ALA A 101 -10.98 4.53 -6.07
C ALA A 101 -9.83 4.28 -7.08
N ASP A 102 -8.58 4.22 -6.61
CA ASP A 102 -7.39 4.03 -7.45
C ASP A 102 -6.99 2.55 -7.62
N LYS A 103 -7.77 1.61 -7.07
CA LYS A 103 -7.60 0.15 -7.28
C LYS A 103 -7.57 -0.24 -8.75
N HIS A 104 -8.20 0.58 -9.58
CA HIS A 104 -8.22 0.46 -11.03
C HIS A 104 -7.62 1.70 -11.68
N ARG A 105 -6.44 2.15 -11.24
CA ARG A 105 -5.56 2.88 -12.16
C ARG A 105 -5.17 1.89 -13.25
N LYS A 106 -6.09 1.76 -14.23
CA LYS A 106 -6.02 0.86 -15.36
C LYS A 106 -4.63 1.04 -15.92
N VAL A 107 -3.77 0.04 -15.77
CA VAL A 107 -2.82 -0.28 -16.82
C VAL A 107 -3.69 -0.30 -18.05
N ARG A 108 -3.65 0.78 -18.85
CA ARG A 108 -4.46 0.92 -20.04
C ARG A 108 -4.23 -0.37 -20.80
N PRO A 109 -5.23 -1.28 -20.90
CA PRO A 109 -5.02 -2.46 -21.70
C PRO A 109 -4.73 -1.91 -23.08
N ARG A 110 -3.55 -2.26 -23.63
CA ARG A 110 -3.28 -1.94 -25.03
C ARG A 110 -4.50 -2.44 -25.80
N PRO A 111 -5.17 -1.59 -26.60
CA PRO A 111 -6.34 -2.03 -27.34
C PRO A 111 -5.88 -3.16 -28.25
N GLY A 112 -6.30 -4.41 -27.95
CA GLY A 112 -5.91 -5.55 -28.76
C GLY A 112 -5.80 -6.94 -28.12
N ARG A 113 -5.97 -7.12 -26.79
CA ARG A 113 -6.10 -8.49 -26.24
C ARG A 113 -7.25 -8.58 -25.26
N GLY A 114 -8.23 -9.41 -25.65
CA GLY A 114 -9.52 -9.57 -24.99
C GLY A 114 -9.39 -9.90 -23.51
N ALA A 115 -10.29 -9.29 -22.74
CA ALA A 115 -10.48 -9.55 -21.33
C ALA A 115 -10.79 -11.04 -21.10
N ARG A 116 -10.03 -11.67 -20.20
CA ARG A 116 -10.52 -12.82 -19.44
C ARG A 116 -10.63 -12.37 -17.99
N PRO A 117 -11.83 -12.33 -17.40
CA PRO A 117 -11.99 -12.08 -15.98
C PRO A 117 -11.62 -13.35 -15.22
N GLY A 118 -10.86 -13.21 -14.14
CA GLY A 118 -10.57 -14.31 -13.23
C GLY A 118 -9.10 -14.70 -13.23
N LEU A 119 -8.33 -14.04 -12.37
CA LEU A 119 -7.28 -14.71 -11.61
C LEU A 119 -6.93 -13.85 -10.37
N CYS A 120 -7.71 -14.03 -9.31
CA CYS A 120 -7.14 -13.98 -7.97
C CYS A 120 -6.68 -15.42 -7.71
N LEU A 121 -5.35 -15.62 -7.64
CA LEU A 121 -4.75 -16.84 -7.12
C LEU A 121 -4.69 -16.76 -5.60
#